data_AF-A0A519TMR3-F1
#
_entry.id   AF-A0A519TMR3-F1
#
_cell.length_a   1.000
_cell.length_b   1.000
_cell.length_c   1.000
_cell.angle_alpha   90.00
_cell.angle_beta   90.00
_cell.angle_gamma   90.00
#
_symmetry.space_group_name_H-M   'P 1'
#
loop_
_entity.id
_entity.type
_entity.pdbx_description
1 polymer ?
#
loop_
_entity_poly.entity_id
_entity_poly.type
_entity_poly.pdbx_seq_one_letter_code
_entity_poly.pdbx_strand_id
1 'polypeptide(L)'
;GTMLCISTGAKPEAERLRRQCFRVVPRVMTTPVLRQASSIDGAVLVEPDGTCYAIGVILDGQATEKGDSSRGARYNSAVRYTSSSPYPCLAVVVSEDGWIDLLPSALHA
;
A
#
# COMPACT_ATOMS: atom_id res chain seq x y z
N GLY A 1 12.45 -0.01 -4.81
CA GLY A 1 11.13 0.59 -5.03
C GLY A 1 10.32 0.48 -3.75
N THR A 2 9.32 1.34 -3.54
CA THR A 2 8.51 1.40 -2.31
C THR A 2 7.02 1.34 -2.64
N MET A 3 6.20 1.00 -1.65
CA MET A 3 4.74 1.09 -1.75
C MET A 3 4.16 1.79 -0.52
N LEU A 4 3.31 2.78 -0.76
CA LEU A 4 2.50 3.44 0.27
C LEU A 4 1.02 3.16 -0.03
N CYS A 5 0.30 2.59 0.92
CA CYS A 5 -1.13 2.37 0.83
C CYS A 5 -1.84 3.34 1.78
N ILE A 6 -2.61 4.26 1.20
CA ILE A 6 -3.46 5.21 1.92
C ILE A 6 -4.87 4.62 1.90
N SER A 7 -5.44 4.30 3.06
CA SER A 7 -6.75 3.64 3.17
C SER A 7 -7.56 4.27 4.29
N THR A 8 -8.85 4.53 4.05
CA THR A 8 -9.77 4.98 5.12
C THR A 8 -10.04 3.89 6.16
N GLY A 9 -9.57 2.66 5.93
CA GLY A 9 -9.64 1.55 6.86
C GLY A 9 -8.27 1.02 7.29
N ALA A 10 -7.22 1.84 7.28
CA ALA A 10 -5.86 1.37 7.60
C ALA A 10 -5.76 0.73 9.00
N LYS A 11 -6.47 1.25 10.00
CA LYS A 11 -6.51 0.67 11.36
C LYS A 11 -7.08 -0.76 11.39
N PRO A 12 -8.32 -1.01 10.94
CA PRO A 12 -8.85 -2.38 10.89
C PRO A 12 -8.07 -3.28 9.94
N GLU A 13 -7.51 -2.75 8.84
CA GLU A 13 -6.68 -3.54 7.92
C GLU A 13 -5.36 -3.99 8.56
N ALA A 14 -4.71 -3.13 9.35
CA ALA A 14 -3.51 -3.50 10.10
C ALA A 14 -3.79 -4.65 11.10
N GLU A 15 -5.02 -4.77 11.60
CA GLU A 15 -5.44 -5.89 12.45
C GLU A 15 -5.79 -7.13 11.64
N ARG A 16 -6.54 -6.99 10.54
CA ARG A 16 -6.89 -8.11 9.64
C ARG A 16 -5.63 -8.78 9.08
N LEU A 17 -4.64 -7.97 8.68
CA LEU A 17 -3.35 -8.39 8.11
C LEU A 17 -2.25 -8.54 9.18
N ARG A 18 -2.59 -8.65 10.47
CA ARG A 18 -1.61 -8.68 11.59
C ARG A 18 -0.52 -9.75 11.50
N ARG A 19 -0.72 -10.81 10.70
CA ARG A 19 0.25 -11.89 10.47
C ARG A 19 1.10 -11.67 9.21
N GLN A 20 0.83 -10.61 8.47
CA GLN A 20 1.41 -10.25 7.18
C GLN A 20 2.01 -8.83 7.21
N CYS A 21 2.27 -8.29 8.41
CA CYS A 21 2.85 -6.96 8.58
C CYS A 21 3.55 -6.79 9.93
N PHE A 22 4.25 -5.68 10.08
CA PHE A 22 4.69 -5.16 11.38
C PHE A 22 3.74 -4.04 11.82
N ARG A 23 2.87 -4.33 12.78
CA ARG A 23 2.03 -3.31 13.41
C ARG A 23 2.90 -2.34 14.19
N VAL A 24 2.61 -1.05 14.07
CA VAL A 24 3.31 0.01 14.80
C VAL A 24 2.36 0.69 15.78
N VAL A 25 2.93 1.39 16.76
CA VAL A 25 2.15 2.34 17.54
C VAL A 25 1.68 3.46 16.60
N PRO A 26 0.37 3.74 16.51
CA PRO A 26 -0.16 4.73 15.58
C PRO A 26 0.50 6.09 15.76
N ARG A 27 0.96 6.67 14.65
CA ARG A 27 1.58 8.00 14.61
C ARG A 27 1.51 8.60 13.22
N VAL A 28 1.39 9.92 13.15
CA VAL A 28 1.52 10.65 11.88
C VAL A 28 2.94 10.48 11.35
N MET A 29 3.06 10.10 10.09
CA MET A 29 4.36 9.91 9.45
C MET A 29 5.02 11.25 9.15
N THR A 30 6.24 11.43 9.65
CA THR A 30 7.15 12.48 9.20
C THR A 30 8.00 11.95 8.04
N THR A 31 8.57 12.85 7.23
CA THR A 31 9.42 12.46 6.08
C THR A 31 10.56 11.51 6.47
N PRO A 32 11.33 11.74 7.57
CA PRO A 32 12.39 10.81 7.96
C PRO A 32 11.86 9.42 8.33
N VAL A 33 10.74 9.36 9.05
CA VAL A 33 10.13 8.09 9.47
C VAL A 33 9.58 7.33 8.27
N LEU A 34 8.90 8.02 7.35
CA LEU A 34 8.39 7.40 6.13
C LEU A 34 9.54 6.85 5.28
N ARG A 35 10.64 7.60 5.13
CA ARG A 35 11.83 7.14 4.41
C ARG A 35 12.40 5.84 5.00
N GLN A 36 12.47 5.75 6.33
CA GLN A 36 12.95 4.54 6.99
C GLN A 36 11.94 3.39 6.87
N ALA A 37 10.65 3.65 7.03
CA ALA A 37 9.62 2.63 6.86
C ALA A 37 9.58 2.08 5.42
N SER A 38 9.78 2.95 4.43
CA SER A 38 9.77 2.58 3.01
C SER A 38 10.95 1.71 2.56
N SER A 39 11.99 1.56 3.39
CA SER A 39 13.10 0.65 3.09
C SER A 39 12.80 -0.80 3.45
N ILE A 40 11.65 -1.07 4.08
CA ILE A 40 11.17 -2.41 4.40
C ILE A 40 10.36 -2.93 3.22
N ASP A 41 10.52 -4.22 2.89
CA ASP A 41 9.70 -4.86 1.88
C ASP A 41 8.23 -4.91 2.26
N GLY A 42 7.34 -4.68 1.29
CA GLY A 42 5.91 -4.55 1.48
C GLY A 42 5.45 -3.09 1.41
N ALA A 43 4.27 -2.81 1.96
CA ALA A 43 3.66 -1.50 1.96
C ALA A 43 3.74 -0.82 3.34
N VAL A 44 3.79 0.51 3.33
CA VAL A 44 3.45 1.35 4.48
C VAL A 44 1.95 1.61 4.43
N LEU A 45 1.21 1.32 5.50
CA LEU A 45 -0.25 1.45 5.55
C LEU A 45 -0.65 2.61 6.45
N VAL A 46 -1.25 3.64 5.84
CA VAL A 46 -1.61 4.90 6.49
C VAL A 46 -3.09 5.26 6.26
N GLU A 47 -3.67 6.03 7.17
CA GLU A 47 -4.92 6.76 6.93
C GLU A 47 -4.67 8.04 6.10
N PRO A 48 -5.72 8.66 5.53
CA PRO A 48 -5.59 9.90 4.76
C PRO A 48 -5.00 11.09 5.52
N ASP A 49 -5.06 11.07 6.85
CA ASP A 49 -4.44 12.07 7.73
C ASP A 49 -2.93 11.85 7.91
N GLY A 50 -2.37 10.78 7.34
CA GLY A 50 -0.97 10.39 7.45
C GLY A 50 -0.64 9.51 8.66
N THR A 51 -1.63 9.09 9.46
CA THR A 51 -1.43 8.19 10.59
C THR A 51 -1.09 6.79 10.10
N CYS A 52 0.11 6.29 10.42
CA CYS A 52 0.55 4.94 10.07
C CYS A 52 0.14 3.92 11.13
N TYR A 53 -0.39 2.77 10.68
CA TYR A 53 -0.79 1.66 11.54
C TYR A 53 0.06 0.40 11.35
N ALA A 54 0.65 0.22 10.17
CA ALA A 54 1.54 -0.90 9.90
C ALA A 54 2.56 -0.58 8.80
N ILE A 55 3.70 -1.28 8.86
CA ILE A 55 4.77 -1.22 7.85
C ILE A 55 5.10 -2.64 7.39
N GLY A 56 5.73 -2.76 6.22
CA GLY A 56 6.03 -4.05 5.60
C GLY A 56 4.78 -4.90 5.37
N VAL A 57 3.65 -4.25 5.06
CA VAL A 57 2.37 -4.92 4.86
C VAL A 57 2.41 -5.67 3.53
N ILE A 58 2.16 -6.98 3.57
CA ILE A 58 1.89 -7.76 2.36
C ILE A 58 0.42 -7.55 2.02
N LEU A 59 0.15 -6.66 1.07
CA LEU A 59 -1.21 -6.42 0.60
C LEU A 59 -1.73 -7.66 -0.14
N ASP A 60 -2.81 -8.23 0.39
CA ASP A 60 -3.51 -9.36 -0.21
C ASP A 60 -4.48 -8.92 -1.31
N GLY A 61 -5.28 -9.85 -1.82
CA GLY A 61 -6.25 -9.59 -2.87
C GLY A 61 -6.32 -10.75 -3.85
N GLN A 62 -7.43 -10.83 -4.58
CA GLN A 62 -7.67 -11.89 -5.56
C GLN A 62 -7.03 -11.55 -6.90
N ALA A 63 -6.68 -12.57 -7.69
CA ALA A 63 -6.27 -12.35 -9.07
C ALA A 63 -7.38 -11.65 -9.87
N THR A 64 -6.99 -10.75 -10.76
CA THR A 64 -7.92 -9.98 -11.60
C THR A 64 -7.38 -9.86 -13.01
N GLU A 65 -8.26 -9.56 -13.98
CA GLU A 65 -7.89 -9.25 -15.37
C GLU A 65 -7.06 -7.96 -15.50
N LYS A 66 -6.93 -7.16 -14.42
CA LYS A 66 -6.12 -5.94 -14.38
C LYS A 66 -4.64 -6.20 -14.07
N GLY A 67 -4.29 -7.45 -13.73
CA GLY A 67 -2.90 -7.84 -13.52
C GLY A 67 -2.10 -7.72 -14.83
N ASP A 68 -0.82 -7.37 -14.71
CA ASP A 68 0.06 -7.15 -15.85
C ASP A 68 1.42 -7.81 -15.60
N SER A 69 1.73 -8.86 -16.37
CA SER A 69 2.97 -9.64 -16.25
C SER A 69 4.22 -8.88 -16.68
N SER A 70 4.07 -7.77 -17.42
CA SER A 70 5.18 -6.87 -17.74
C SER A 70 5.57 -5.98 -16.54
N ARG A 71 4.72 -5.90 -15.51
CA ARG A 71 4.95 -5.10 -14.30
C ARG A 71 5.39 -5.96 -13.12
N GLY A 72 6.04 -5.33 -12.14
CA GLY A 72 6.58 -6.01 -10.97
C GLY A 72 5.54 -6.46 -9.94
N ALA A 73 5.99 -7.25 -8.96
CA ALA A 73 5.14 -7.80 -7.90
C ALA A 73 4.43 -6.72 -7.05
N ARG A 74 5.10 -5.59 -6.77
CA ARG A 74 4.53 -4.47 -6.02
C ARG A 74 3.32 -3.87 -6.75
N TYR A 75 3.48 -3.53 -8.03
CA TYR A 75 2.38 -3.04 -8.86
C TYR A 75 1.20 -4.01 -8.86
N ASN A 76 1.46 -5.29 -9.14
CA ASN A 76 0.42 -6.30 -9.22
C ASN A 76 -0.28 -6.57 -7.88
N SER A 77 0.45 -6.52 -6.76
CA SER A 77 -0.14 -6.62 -5.40
C SER A 77 -1.04 -5.41 -5.11
N ALA A 78 -0.60 -4.20 -5.45
CA ALA A 78 -1.41 -3.00 -5.31
C ALA A 78 -2.70 -3.08 -6.14
N VAL A 79 -2.62 -3.48 -7.43
CA VAL A 79 -3.81 -3.65 -8.30
C VAL A 79 -4.84 -4.59 -7.69
N ARG A 80 -4.40 -5.76 -7.20
CA ARG A 80 -5.30 -6.74 -6.57
C ARG A 80 -5.94 -6.16 -5.32
N TYR A 81 -5.13 -5.62 -4.42
CA TYR A 81 -5.59 -5.06 -3.16
C TYR A 81 -6.60 -3.93 -3.37
N THR A 82 -6.27 -2.94 -4.19
CA THR A 82 -7.16 -1.78 -4.42
C THR A 82 -8.46 -2.18 -5.14
N SER A 83 -8.46 -3.29 -5.86
CA SER A 83 -9.67 -3.81 -6.53
C SER A 83 -10.59 -4.60 -5.60
N SER A 84 -10.05 -5.22 -4.54
CA SER A 84 -10.82 -6.03 -3.59
C SER A 84 -10.99 -5.41 -2.21
N SER A 85 -10.33 -4.27 -1.93
CA SER A 85 -10.40 -3.60 -0.64
C SER A 85 -11.84 -3.18 -0.32
N PRO A 86 -12.36 -3.49 0.88
CA PRO A 86 -13.66 -2.98 1.31
C PRO A 86 -13.61 -1.50 1.69
N TYR A 87 -12.42 -0.90 1.72
CA TYR A 87 -12.20 0.51 2.04
C TYR A 87 -11.71 1.29 0.81
N PRO A 88 -12.20 2.53 0.63
CA PRO A 88 -11.56 3.49 -0.26
C PRO A 88 -10.06 3.58 0.04
N CYS A 89 -9.24 3.30 -0.97
CA CYS A 89 -7.80 3.30 -0.83
C CYS A 89 -7.08 3.73 -2.11
N LEU A 90 -5.88 4.28 -1.92
CA LEU A 90 -4.94 4.68 -2.95
C LEU A 90 -3.59 4.03 -2.63
N ALA A 91 -3.08 3.21 -3.54
CA ALA A 91 -1.72 2.72 -3.50
C ALA A 91 -0.82 3.59 -4.39
N VAL A 92 0.26 4.10 -3.80
CA VAL A 92 1.36 4.76 -4.49
C VAL A 92 2.49 3.76 -4.61
N VAL A 93 2.82 3.36 -5.83
CA VAL A 93 3.91 2.40 -6.11
C VAL A 93 5.04 3.18 -6.76
N VAL A 94 6.22 3.14 -6.14
CA VAL A 94 7.45 3.72 -6.71
C VAL A 94 8.36 2.57 -7.11
N SER A 95 8.67 2.46 -8.39
CA SER A 95 9.56 1.42 -8.92
C SER A 95 11.02 1.72 -8.60
N GLU A 96 11.93 0.80 -8.95
CA GLU A 96 13.38 0.98 -8.75
C GLU A 96 14.00 1.91 -9.79
N ASP A 97 13.43 1.93 -10.99
CA ASP A 97 13.76 2.82 -12.10
C ASP A 97 13.05 4.19 -12.04
N GLY A 98 12.30 4.46 -10.95
CA GLY A 98 11.80 5.80 -10.62
C GLY A 98 10.40 6.13 -11.14
N TRP A 99 9.68 5.19 -11.76
CA TRP A 99 8.27 5.35 -12.11
C TRP A 99 7.39 5.39 -10.86
N ILE A 100 6.34 6.20 -10.94
CA ILE A 100 5.34 6.33 -9.88
C ILE A 100 3.98 5.99 -10.46
N ASP A 101 3.32 4.97 -9.90
CA ASP A 101 1.94 4.64 -10.20
C ASP A 101 1.02 5.02 -9.05
N LEU A 102 -0.17 5.49 -9.40
CA LEU A 102 -1.27 5.76 -8.48
C LEU A 102 -2.42 4.79 -8.81
N LEU A 103 -2.80 3.94 -7.86
CA LEU A 103 -3.77 2.87 -8.06
C LEU A 103 -4.91 2.96 -7.02
N PRO A 104 -6.19 2.91 -7.42
CA PRO A 104 -6.66 2.87 -8.80
C PRO A 104 -6.34 4.18 -9.52
N SER A 105 -5.96 4.11 -10.80
CA SER A 105 -5.71 5.30 -11.60
C SER A 105 -7.02 6.04 -11.85
N ALA A 106 -7.05 7.34 -11.61
CA ALA A 106 -8.24 8.19 -11.75
C ALA A 106 -8.68 8.42 -13.22
N LEU A 107 -8.08 7.72 -14.19
CA LEU A 107 -8.27 7.95 -15.63
C LEU A 107 -9.47 7.25 -16.27
N HIS A 108 -10.38 6.66 -15.49
CA HIS A 108 -11.65 6.14 -16.02
C HIS A 108 -12.83 6.60 -15.15
N ALA A 109 -13.33 7.79 -15.47
CA ALA A 109 -14.73 8.16 -15.26
C ALA A 109 -15.45 8.06 -16.61
#